data_AF-L9YJY7-F1
#
_entry.id   AF-L9YJY7-F1
#
_cell.length_a   1.000
_cell.length_b   1.000
_cell.length_c   1.000
_cell.angle_alpha   90.00
_cell.angle_beta   90.00
_cell.angle_gamma   90.00
#
_symmetry.space_group_name_H-M   'P 1'
#
loop_
_entity.id
_entity.type
_entity.pdbx_description
1 polymer ?
#
loop_
_entity_poly.entity_id
_entity_poly.type
_entity_poly.pdbx_seq_one_letter_code
_entity_poly.pdbx_strand_id
1 'polypeptide(L)' 'MSTQHTTTHRDRERTGEPMERVSFRASKSRLEALDALVDAGAFPNRSAAIRAAIGQLVTSENTAETRGDDGE' A
#
# COMPACT_ATOMS: atom_id res chain seq x y z
N MET A 1 -28.08 19.86 31.70
CA MET A 1 -28.33 18.75 30.77
C MET A 1 -27.26 18.80 29.69
N SER A 2 -26.15 18.09 29.85
CA SER A 2 -25.05 18.10 28.89
C SER A 2 -25.09 16.83 28.06
N THR A 3 -25.41 16.97 26.77
CA THR A 3 -25.43 15.90 25.78
C THR A 3 -24.01 15.52 25.41
N GLN A 4 -23.57 14.34 25.86
CA GLN A 4 -22.32 13.73 25.42
C GLN A 4 -22.51 13.23 23.98
N HIS A 5 -21.77 13.82 23.03
CA HIS A 5 -21.69 13.32 21.66
C HIS A 5 -20.85 12.05 21.65
N THR A 6 -21.48 10.87 21.65
CA THR A 6 -20.81 9.60 21.39
C THR A 6 -20.64 9.44 19.88
N THR A 7 -19.49 9.85 19.35
CA THR A 7 -19.14 9.55 17.97
C THR A 7 -19.01 8.03 17.84
N THR A 8 -19.91 7.43 17.08
CA THR A 8 -20.05 5.98 16.97
C THR A 8 -18.88 5.42 16.18
N HIS A 9 -18.06 4.61 16.85
CA HIS A 9 -16.93 3.83 16.34
C HIS A 9 -17.29 2.73 15.31
N ARG A 10 -18.46 2.77 14.65
CA ARG A 10 -18.94 1.66 13.79
C ARG A 10 -18.53 1.75 12.32
N ASP A 11 -17.82 2.80 11.91
CA ASP A 11 -17.44 2.96 10.49
C ASP A 11 -16.11 2.30 10.10
N ARG A 12 -15.29 1.88 11.07
CA ARG A 12 -13.94 1.33 10.80
C ARG A 12 -13.93 -0.12 10.31
N GLU A 13 -15.02 -0.86 10.50
CA GLU A 13 -15.06 -2.32 10.30
C GLU A 13 -15.54 -2.74 8.91
N ARG A 14 -15.94 -1.80 8.04
CA ARG A 14 -16.62 -2.14 6.77
C ARG A 14 -15.67 -2.52 5.63
N THR A 15 -14.37 -2.19 5.69
CA THR A 15 -13.39 -2.57 4.67
C THR A 15 -11.97 -2.50 5.21
N GLY A 16 -11.21 -3.59 5.11
CA GLY A 16 -9.75 -3.51 5.07
C GLY A 16 -9.08 -4.11 6.29
N GLU A 17 -8.21 -5.09 6.02
CA GLU A 17 -7.16 -5.48 6.95
C GLU A 17 -6.45 -4.22 7.48
N PRO A 18 -6.08 -4.19 8.77
CA PRO A 18 -5.40 -3.04 9.34
C PRO A 18 -4.10 -2.76 8.58
N MET A 19 -3.96 -1.55 8.04
CA MET A 19 -2.70 -1.14 7.38
C MET A 19 -1.60 -0.96 8.43
N GLU A 20 -0.55 -1.77 8.35
CA GLU A 20 0.62 -1.63 9.21
C GLU A 20 1.50 -0.44 8.78
N ARG A 21 1.94 0.38 9.74
CA ARG A 21 2.81 1.55 9.48
C ARG A 21 4.28 1.18 9.64
N VAL A 22 4.98 1.11 8.52
CA VAL A 22 6.42 0.77 8.48
C VAL A 22 7.27 2.01 8.22
N SER A 23 8.44 2.09 8.88
CA SER A 23 9.47 3.10 8.61
C SER A 23 10.69 2.44 7.98
N PHE A 24 11.18 2.95 6.85
CA PHE A 24 12.35 2.41 6.15
C PHE A 24 13.26 3.55 5.66
N ARG A 25 14.49 3.20 5.27
CA ARG A 25 15.46 4.14 4.70
C ARG A 25 15.66 3.86 3.22
N ALA A 26 15.79 4.91 2.42
CA ALA A 26 16.09 4.84 0.99
C ALA A 26 17.09 5.94 0.63
N SER A 27 17.75 5.79 -0.52
CA SER A 27 18.61 6.85 -1.05
C SER A 27 17.80 8.09 -1.41
N LYS A 28 18.43 9.27 -1.29
CA LYS A 28 17.78 10.55 -1.61
C LYS A 28 17.21 10.55 -3.03
N SER A 29 18.00 10.08 -4.01
CA SER A 29 17.58 10.01 -5.40
C SER A 29 16.35 9.13 -5.63
N ARG A 30 16.17 8.05 -4.85
CA ARG A 30 14.98 7.21 -4.94
C ARG A 30 13.75 7.89 -4.33
N LEU A 31 13.92 8.64 -3.24
CA LEU A 31 12.85 9.45 -2.65
C LEU A 31 12.43 10.57 -3.61
N GLU A 32 13.38 11.26 -4.24
CA GLU A 32 13.12 12.30 -5.24
C GLU A 32 12.37 11.75 -6.46
N ALA A 33 12.76 10.58 -6.97
CA ALA A 33 12.02 9.93 -8.05
C ALA A 33 10.58 9.57 -7.66
N LEU A 34 10.36 9.17 -6.40
CA LEU A 34 9.03 8.88 -5.88
C LEU A 34 8.19 10.15 -5.72
N ASP A 35 8.79 11.24 -5.24
CA ASP A 35 8.14 12.55 -5.12
C ASP A 35 7.73 13.07 -6.52
N ALA A 36 8.59 12.94 -7.53
CA ALA A 36 8.25 13.31 -8.92
C ALA A 36 7.03 12.57 -9.49
N LEU A 37 6.85 11.29 -9.14
CA LEU A 37 5.66 10.52 -9.55
C LEU A 37 4.37 11.03 -8.87
N VAL A 38 4.48 11.49 -7.63
CA VAL A 38 3.34 12.09 -6.91
C VAL A 38 3.04 13.48 -7.47
N ASP A 39 4.06 14.30 -7.72
CA ASP A 39 3.94 15.64 -8.27
C ASP A 39 3.36 15.63 -9.68
N ALA A 40 3.69 14.62 -10.49
CA ALA A 40 3.09 14.39 -11.81
C ALA A 40 1.63 13.90 -11.74
N GLY A 41 1.09 13.62 -10.54
CA GLY A 41 -0.26 13.14 -10.33
C GLY A 41 -0.48 11.65 -10.64
N ALA A 42 0.59 10.89 -10.89
CA ALA A 42 0.48 9.45 -11.17
C ALA A 42 0.00 8.66 -9.93
N PHE A 43 0.34 9.14 -8.74
CA PHE A 43 -0.12 8.58 -7.47
C PHE A 43 -0.51 9.67 -6.49
N PRO A 44 -1.53 9.46 -5.63
CA PRO A 44 -1.98 10.46 -4.67
C PRO A 44 -0.98 10.71 -3.54
N ASN A 45 -0.07 9.77 -3.26
CA ASN A 45 0.99 9.91 -2.27
C ASN A 45 2.05 8.83 -2.45
N ARG A 46 3.20 9.03 -1.79
CA ARG A 46 4.33 8.08 -1.78
C ARG A 46 3.92 6.66 -1.36
N SER A 47 3.11 6.52 -0.31
CA SER A 47 2.69 5.21 0.17
C SER A 47 1.81 4.46 -0.84
N ALA A 48 0.99 5.16 -1.63
CA ALA A 48 0.22 4.56 -2.71
C ALA A 48 1.12 4.03 -3.83
N ALA A 49 2.12 4.82 -4.25
CA ALA A 49 3.11 4.40 -5.24
C ALA A 49 3.92 3.18 -4.77
N ILE A 50 4.41 3.21 -3.52
CA ILE A 50 5.15 2.08 -2.93
C ILE A 50 4.29 0.81 -2.88
N ARG A 51 3.04 0.91 -2.42
CA ARG A 51 2.13 -0.24 -2.38
C ARG A 51 1.88 -0.81 -3.77
N ALA A 52 1.70 0.03 -4.79
CA ALA A 52 1.52 -0.43 -6.16
C ALA A 52 2.75 -1.20 -6.68
N ALA A 53 3.96 -0.68 -6.43
CA ALA A 53 5.20 -1.34 -6.81
C ALA A 53 5.41 -2.69 -6.09
N ILE A 54 5.14 -2.73 -4.77
CA ILE A 54 5.23 -3.98 -3.99
C ILE A 54 4.20 -4.99 -4.49
N GLY A 55 2.96 -4.58 -4.75
CA GLY A 55 1.92 -5.45 -5.30
C GLY A 55 2.35 -6.08 -6.62
N GLN A 56 2.86 -5.27 -7.56
CA GLN A 56 3.39 -5.78 -8.83
C GLN A 56 4.53 -6.78 -8.64
N LEU A 57 5.47 -6.48 -7.74
CA LEU A 57 6.59 -7.38 -7.45
C LEU A 57 6.11 -8.71 -6.87
N VAL A 58 5.25 -8.69 -5.85
CA VAL A 58 4.76 -9.91 -5.18
C VAL A 58 3.87 -10.75 -6.11
N THR A 59 3.02 -10.12 -6.92
CA THR A 59 2.20 -10.84 -7.91
C THR A 59 3.07 -11.46 -9.01
N SER A 60 4.12 -10.75 -9.46
CA SER A 60 5.06 -11.26 -10.47
C SER A 60 5.81 -12.50 -9.98
N GLU A 61 6.33 -12.49 -8.76
CA GLU A 61 7.06 -13.64 -8.20
C GLU A 61 6.15 -14.86 -8.00
N ASN A 62 4.94 -14.67 -7.45
CA ASN A 62 4.00 -15.78 -7.19
C ASN A 62 3.49 -16.44 -8.49
N THR A 63 3.37 -15.67 -9.58
CA THR A 63 2.99 -16.22 -10.88
C THR A 63 4.10 -17.09 -11.50
N ALA A 64 5.37 -16.82 -11.18
CA ALA A 64 6.49 -17.60 -11.70
C ALA A 64 6.61 -18.98 -11.03
N GLU A 65 6.16 -19.13 -9.77
CA GLU A 65 6.24 -20.39 -9.03
C GLU A 65 5.16 -21.42 -9.42
N THR A 66 4.07 -21.00 -10.07
CA THR A 66 2.97 -21.91 -10.46
C THR A 66 3.24 -22.67 -11.77
N ARG A 67 4.25 -22.30 -12.57
CA ARG A 67 4.50 -22.93 -13.89
C ARG A 67 5.44 -24.16 -13.85
N GLY A 68 5.65 -24.76 -12.67
CA GLY A 68 6.68 -25.78 -12.44
C GLY A 68 6.24 -27.21 -12.12
N ASP A 69 4.96 -27.50 -11.92
CA ASP A 69 4.52 -28.79 -11.33
C ASP A 69 3.37 -29.49 -12.09
N ASP A 70 3.35 -29.40 -13.42
CA ASP A 70 2.46 -30.23 -14.25
C ASP A 70 3.28 -30.96 -15.32
N GLY A 71 3.93 -32.04 -14.89
CA GLY A 71 4.70 -32.94 -15.74
C GLY A 71 4.70 -34.35 -15.18
N GLU A 72 3.51 -34.97 -15.12
CA GLU A 72 3.32 -36.42 -14.99
C GLU A 72 3.34 -37.10 -16.37
#